data_AF-A0A538EVB3-F1
#
_entry.id   AF-A0A538EVB3-F1
#
_cell.length_a   1.000
_cell.length_b   1.000
_cell.length_c   1.000
_cell.angle_alpha   90.00
_cell.angle_beta   90.00
_cell.angle_gamma   90.00
#
_symmetry.space_group_name_H-M   'P 1'
#
loop_
_entity.id
_entity.type
_entity.pdbx_description
1 polymer ?
#
loop_
_entity_poly.entity_id
_entity_poly.type
_entity_poly.pdbx_seq_one_letter_code
_entity_poly.pdbx_strand_id
1 'polypeptide(L)'
;MRERWFGATGRRVPEIAVEGELETDDALVLDDVSDDAALKAAHEEGRPVVVRAQSPEEVKAALARPEVASVLVPETRRELLGLDLTELTYG
;
A
#
# COMPACT_ATOMS: atom_id res chain seq x y z
N MET A 1 7.73 8.67 8.87
CA MET A 1 7.02 8.09 7.72
C MET A 1 7.96 7.09 7.06
N ARG A 2 7.63 5.79 7.01
CA ARG A 2 8.51 4.81 6.35
C ARG A 2 8.22 4.80 4.85
N GLU A 3 9.24 4.44 4.08
CA GLU A 3 9.18 4.40 2.62
C GLU A 3 9.52 3.00 2.10
N ARG A 4 8.79 2.55 1.08
CA ARG A 4 8.98 1.27 0.39
C ARG A 4 9.40 1.49 -1.07
N TRP A 5 9.98 0.46 -1.67
CA TRP A 5 10.28 0.46 -3.11
C TRP A 5 8.99 0.32 -3.91
N PHE A 6 8.84 1.14 -4.94
CA PHE A 6 7.67 1.11 -5.82
C PHE A 6 7.89 0.13 -6.95
N GLY A 7 7.76 -1.16 -6.65
CA GLY A 7 8.09 -2.24 -7.60
C GLY A 7 9.53 -2.11 -8.14
N ALA A 8 9.71 -2.38 -9.43
CA ALA A 8 10.99 -2.30 -10.12
C ALA A 8 11.32 -0.91 -10.71
N THR A 9 10.52 0.12 -10.42
CA THR A 9 10.67 1.47 -11.01
C THR A 9 11.89 2.24 -10.50
N GLY A 10 12.50 1.80 -9.40
CA GLY A 10 13.64 2.49 -8.78
C GLY A 10 13.30 3.75 -7.98
N ARG A 11 12.00 4.06 -7.78
CA ARG A 11 11.55 5.12 -6.85
C ARG A 11 11.15 4.54 -5.49
N ARG A 12 11.31 5.34 -4.45
CA ARG A 12 10.75 5.07 -3.12
C ARG A 12 9.50 5.91 -2.92
N VAL A 13 8.51 5.31 -2.28
CA VAL A 13 7.20 5.93 -2.00
C VAL A 13 6.85 5.74 -0.52
N PRO A 14 6.04 6.63 0.07
CA PRO A 14 5.51 6.41 1.41
C PRO A 14 4.69 5.12 1.47
N GLU A 15 4.74 4.42 2.60
CA GLU A 15 3.96 3.20 2.83
C GLU A 15 2.44 3.46 2.84
N ILE A 16 2.02 4.67 3.24
CA ILE A 16 0.63 5.13 3.17
C ILE A 16 0.63 6.52 2.51
N ALA A 17 -0.24 6.73 1.53
CA ALA A 17 -0.45 8.00 0.85
C ALA A 17 -1.94 8.31 0.74
N VAL A 18 -2.29 9.58 0.53
CA VAL A 18 -3.67 9.95 0.23
C VAL A 18 -3.97 9.68 -1.25
N GLU A 19 -5.18 9.23 -1.55
CA GLU A 19 -5.65 9.07 -2.93
C GLU A 19 -5.45 10.36 -3.74
N GLY A 20 -4.76 10.25 -4.87
CA GLY A 20 -4.43 11.38 -5.74
C GLY A 20 -3.13 12.12 -5.39
N GLU A 21 -2.53 11.88 -4.22
CA GLU A 21 -1.19 12.42 -3.89
C GLU A 21 -0.04 11.53 -4.43
N LEU A 22 -0.32 10.24 -4.69
CA LEU A 22 0.63 9.29 -5.29
C LEU A 22 0.23 8.99 -6.74
N GLU A 23 1.18 9.14 -7.67
CA GLU A 23 1.03 8.70 -9.05
C GLU A 23 0.99 7.16 -9.11
N THR A 24 -0.04 6.62 -9.74
CA THR A 24 -0.31 5.17 -9.78
C THR A 24 -0.46 4.59 -11.18
N ASP A 25 -0.19 5.37 -12.23
CA ASP A 25 -0.38 4.98 -13.63
C ASP A 25 0.32 3.66 -14.00
N ASP A 26 1.52 3.43 -13.44
CA ASP A 26 2.29 2.20 -13.67
C ASP A 26 1.98 1.07 -12.66
N ALA A 27 1.16 1.35 -11.65
CA ALA A 27 0.85 0.43 -10.57
C ALA A 27 -0.38 -0.44 -10.86
N LEU A 28 -0.42 -1.62 -10.24
CA LEU A 28 -1.66 -2.36 -10.05
C LEU A 28 -2.37 -1.77 -8.83
N VAL A 29 -3.52 -1.14 -9.04
CA VAL A 29 -4.36 -0.60 -7.97
C VAL A 29 -5.47 -1.61 -7.65
N LEU A 30 -5.53 -2.06 -6.40
CA LEU A 30 -6.54 -2.98 -5.89
C LEU A 30 -7.35 -2.33 -4.77
N ASP A 31 -8.61 -2.74 -4.60
CA ASP A 31 -9.45 -2.25 -3.50
C ASP A 31 -9.21 -3.02 -2.19
N ASP A 32 -8.59 -4.20 -2.25
CA ASP A 32 -8.17 -5.00 -1.09
C ASP A 32 -7.01 -5.96 -1.44
N VAL A 33 -6.64 -6.85 -0.51
CA VAL A 33 -5.62 -7.90 -0.71
C VAL A 33 -6.21 -9.30 -0.89
N SER A 34 -7.49 -9.41 -1.25
CA SER A 34 -8.19 -10.68 -1.40
C SER A 34 -7.73 -11.46 -2.64
N ASP A 35 -7.14 -10.78 -3.63
CA ASP A 35 -6.63 -11.40 -4.87
C ASP A 35 -5.13 -11.72 -4.76
N ASP A 36 -4.80 -12.79 -4.03
CA ASP A 36 -3.42 -13.29 -3.89
C ASP A 36 -2.75 -13.57 -5.25
N ALA A 37 -3.51 -13.99 -6.27
CA ALA A 37 -2.97 -14.32 -7.57
C ALA A 37 -2.51 -13.05 -8.31
N ALA A 38 -3.31 -11.99 -8.28
CA ALA A 38 -2.95 -10.70 -8.87
C ALA A 38 -1.76 -10.06 -8.16
N LEU A 39 -1.71 -10.13 -6.81
CA LEU A 39 -0.58 -9.64 -6.02
C LEU A 39 0.73 -10.33 -6.42
N LYS A 40 0.69 -11.67 -6.53
CA LYS A 40 1.87 -12.46 -6.88
C LYS A 40 2.33 -12.18 -8.32
N ALA A 41 1.40 -12.14 -9.27
CA ALA A 41 1.72 -11.85 -10.67
C ALA A 41 2.39 -10.48 -10.83
N ALA A 42 1.82 -9.44 -10.22
CA ALA A 42 2.40 -8.10 -10.25
C ALA A 42 3.81 -8.07 -9.65
N HIS A 43 4.05 -8.79 -8.55
CA HIS A 43 5.37 -8.89 -7.94
C HIS A 43 6.39 -9.59 -8.85
N GLU A 44 6.00 -10.71 -9.48
CA GLU A 44 6.86 -11.44 -10.43
C GLU A 44 7.20 -10.60 -11.66
N GLU A 45 6.28 -9.76 -12.11
CA GLU A 45 6.47 -8.80 -13.22
C GLU A 45 7.26 -7.54 -12.80
N GLY A 46 7.53 -7.36 -11.51
CA GLY A 46 8.13 -6.14 -10.97
C GLY A 46 7.21 -4.92 -11.02
N ARG A 47 5.91 -5.12 -11.26
CA ARG A 47 4.91 -4.07 -11.28
C ARG A 47 4.62 -3.60 -9.84
N PRO A 48 4.62 -2.29 -9.56
CA PRO A 48 4.24 -1.78 -8.25
C PRO A 48 2.80 -2.16 -7.91
N VAL A 49 2.55 -2.55 -6.67
CA VAL A 49 1.19 -2.82 -6.18
C VAL A 49 0.79 -1.74 -5.19
N VAL A 50 -0.42 -1.21 -5.38
CA VAL A 50 -1.04 -0.22 -4.53
C VAL A 50 -2.41 -0.72 -4.11
N VAL A 51 -2.72 -0.62 -2.82
CA VAL A 51 -3.99 -1.11 -2.27
C VAL A 51 -4.73 0.03 -1.62
N ARG A 52 -6.04 0.16 -1.86
CA ARG A 52 -6.87 1.13 -1.14
C ARG A 52 -7.26 0.59 0.22
N ALA A 53 -7.34 1.47 1.21
CA ALA A 53 -7.80 1.12 2.56
C ALA A 53 -8.57 2.28 3.18
N GLN A 54 -9.57 1.94 3.99
CA GLN A 54 -10.41 2.90 4.71
C GLN A 54 -10.35 2.71 6.24
N SER A 55 -9.64 1.69 6.71
CA SER A 55 -9.48 1.36 8.13
C SER A 55 -8.03 1.00 8.50
N PRO A 56 -7.63 1.17 9.77
CA PRO A 56 -6.33 0.70 10.25
C PRO A 56 -6.09 -0.79 10.01
N GLU A 57 -7.13 -1.61 10.11
CA GLU A 57 -7.07 -3.06 9.89
C GLU A 57 -6.77 -3.39 8.42
N GLU A 58 -7.41 -2.70 7.48
CA GLU A 58 -7.13 -2.85 6.04
C GLU A 58 -5.73 -2.37 5.69
N VAL A 59 -5.29 -1.23 6.24
CA VAL A 59 -3.92 -0.73 6.05
C VAL A 59 -2.90 -1.76 6.55
N LYS A 60 -3.14 -2.34 7.73
CA LYS A 60 -2.28 -3.39 8.30
C LYS A 60 -2.27 -4.63 7.42
N ALA A 61 -3.44 -5.11 6.99
CA ALA A 61 -3.56 -6.28 6.13
C ALA A 61 -2.82 -6.08 4.81
N ALA A 62 -2.91 -4.88 4.21
CA ALA A 62 -2.20 -4.53 3.00
C ALA A 62 -0.67 -4.47 3.21
N LEU A 63 -0.20 -3.79 4.25
CA LEU A 63 1.24 -3.64 4.51
C LEU A 63 1.92 -4.91 5.03
N ALA A 64 1.15 -5.87 5.54
CA ALA A 64 1.63 -7.21 5.86
C ALA A 64 2.07 -7.98 4.60
N ARG A 65 1.57 -7.59 3.42
CA ARG A 65 1.98 -8.18 2.14
C ARG A 65 3.31 -7.55 1.68
N PRO A 66 4.36 -8.35 1.43
CA PRO A 66 5.62 -7.82 0.91
C PRO A 66 5.49 -7.26 -0.52
N GLU A 67 4.48 -7.69 -1.28
CA GLU A 67 4.22 -7.24 -2.64
C GLU A 67 3.68 -5.80 -2.70
N VAL A 68 3.02 -5.34 -1.63
CA VAL A 68 2.37 -4.02 -1.58
C VAL A 68 3.42 -2.92 -1.35
N ALA A 69 3.50 -2.01 -2.31
CA ALA A 69 4.43 -0.87 -2.26
C ALA A 69 3.87 0.31 -1.47
N SER A 70 2.56 0.58 -1.58
CA SER A 70 1.91 1.69 -0.87
C SER A 70 0.43 1.41 -0.66
N VAL A 71 -0.15 2.00 0.38
CA VAL A 71 -1.58 1.98 0.68
C VAL A 71 -2.17 3.36 0.42
N LEU A 72 -3.26 3.42 -0.33
CA LEU A 72 -4.00 4.65 -0.55
C LEU A 72 -5.16 4.76 0.42
N VAL A 73 -5.21 5.88 1.14
CA VAL A 73 -6.34 6.23 2.00
C VAL A 73 -7.10 7.40 1.39
N PRO A 74 -8.43 7.45 1.50
CA PRO A 74 -9.18 8.61 1.03
C PRO A 74 -8.82 9.85 1.85
N GLU A 75 -8.96 11.05 1.26
CA GLU A 75 -8.67 12.33 1.95
C GLU A 75 -9.45 12.47 3.27
N THR A 76 -10.66 11.91 3.33
CA THR A 76 -11.49 11.88 4.54
C THR A 76 -10.91 11.05 5.69
N ARG A 77 -9.89 10.23 5.40
CA ARG A 77 -9.21 9.32 6.33
C ARG A 77 -7.71 9.63 6.44
N ARG A 78 -7.32 10.89 6.21
CA ARG A 78 -5.91 11.34 6.26
C ARG A 78 -5.24 11.06 7.60
N GLU A 79 -6.00 10.92 8.69
CA GLU A 79 -5.50 10.50 10.00
C GLU A 79 -4.76 9.16 9.96
N LEU A 80 -5.08 8.29 8.98
CA LEU A 80 -4.44 6.98 8.82
C LEU A 80 -2.96 7.08 8.39
N LEU A 81 -2.51 8.22 7.83
CA LEU A 81 -1.11 8.46 7.51
C LEU A 81 -0.19 8.39 8.75
N GLY A 82 -0.74 8.68 9.92
CA GLY A 82 -0.04 8.70 11.19
C GLY A 82 -0.11 7.39 11.98
N LEU A 83 -0.65 6.31 11.40
CA LEU A 83 -0.78 5.04 12.09
C LEU A 83 0.58 4.53 12.56
N ASP A 84 0.68 4.24 13.85
CA ASP A 84 1.78 3.46 14.37
C ASP A 84 1.52 1.97 14.09
N LEU A 85 2.03 1.53 12.95
CA LEU A 85 1.95 0.14 12.51
C LEU A 85 2.71 -0.82 13.44
N THR A 86 3.66 -0.32 14.24
CA THR A 86 4.39 -1.14 15.19
C THR A 86 3.52 -1.51 16.40
N GLU A 87 2.71 -0.57 16.89
CA GLU A 87 1.76 -0.83 17.97
C GLU A 87 0.64 -1.78 17.54
N LEU A 88 0.16 -1.63 16.30
CA LEU A 88 -0.88 -2.51 15.74
C LEU A 88 -0.43 -3.97 15.54
N THR A 89 0.87 -4.24 15.41
CA THR A 89 1.39 -5.60 15.14
C THR A 89 1.59 -6.42 16.42
N TYR A 90 1.71 -5.77 17.58
CA TYR A 90 1.98 -6.42 18.88
C TYR A 90 0.90 -6.18 19.94
N GLY A 91 -0.21 -5.54 19.59
CA GLY A 91 -1.41 -5.41 20.42
C GLY A 91 -2.29 -6.65 20.43
#